data_AF-A0A080WJ13-F1
#
_entry.id   AF-A0A080WJ13-F1
#
_cell.length_a   1.000
_cell.length_b   1.000
_cell.length_c   1.000
_cell.angle_alpha   90.00
_cell.angle_beta   90.00
_cell.angle_gamma   90.00
#
_symmetry.space_group_name_H-M   'P 1'
#
loop_
_entity.id
_entity.type
_entity.pdbx_description
1 polymer ?
#
loop_
_entity_poly.entity_id
_entity_poly.type
_entity_poly.pdbx_seq_one_letter_code
_entity_poly.pdbx_strand_id
1 'polypeptide(L)'
;MWSQSKSHLLLSLFAPILSSAFYLPGVAPTSYDVGQKVPLHVNHLTPTVAQDAQVHSVFSYDYYHPSFHFCRPKDGPKDVRESLGSIIFGDRILTSPFELHMAKNESCKLLCPEVKFDGLSSQFVNHRIWQGYNINWLIDGLPAAQINTDDQTNEQFYSPGFLLGDINSDGQSFLHNHYDIDIEYHRVAGLGTKEKYRVVGVLVHPSSRKTKVSGDKADCSGKDIVLLDGTADTSVAWTYSVTWRESSTAWATRWDKYLHVYDPSVHWYWLIYSAVFVILLVTLVSSILLRALRKDIARYNRLSMINMDDFNDNGDSVEDGIQEDSGWKLVHGDVFRTPNHPLLLSLLVGNGAQLFVMTGITVVFALFGLLSPSNRGFLGTVILILYTLLGFVGGYVAARTYKSFGGDSWKRLIILTPVLVPAIAFSTFFLLNLFVWAKGSSGAVPFTTMLLTVIIWFVISVPLSVAGSWIGLKLPVSIPAF
;
A
#
# COMPACT_ATOMS: atom_id res chain seq x y z
N MET A 1 53.01 -18.62 32.17
CA MET A 1 51.72 -18.70 32.90
C MET A 1 50.98 -17.40 32.63
N TRP A 2 49.74 -17.45 32.11
CA TRP A 2 48.93 -16.35 31.54
C TRP A 2 49.15 -16.02 30.05
N SER A 3 48.63 -16.87 29.15
CA SER A 3 48.09 -16.45 27.84
C SER A 3 47.55 -17.68 27.09
N GLN A 4 46.39 -18.23 27.47
CA GLN A 4 45.65 -19.24 26.67
C GLN A 4 44.16 -19.41 27.07
N SER A 5 43.48 -18.37 27.57
CA SER A 5 42.08 -18.49 28.00
C SER A 5 41.17 -17.34 27.52
N LYS A 6 41.23 -17.02 26.22
CA LYS A 6 40.25 -16.12 25.58
C LYS A 6 39.70 -16.60 24.23
N SER A 7 40.17 -17.75 23.71
CA SER A 7 39.73 -18.27 22.41
C SER A 7 38.49 -19.17 22.48
N HIS A 8 38.15 -19.72 23.65
CA HIS A 8 37.04 -20.69 23.77
C HIS A 8 35.66 -20.07 24.06
N LEU A 9 35.57 -18.75 24.29
CA LEU A 9 34.28 -18.09 24.55
C LEU A 9 33.62 -17.49 23.29
N LEU A 10 34.32 -17.45 22.16
CA LEU A 10 33.81 -16.92 20.89
C LEU A 10 33.27 -18.01 19.96
N LEU A 11 33.52 -19.29 20.26
CA LEU A 11 33.04 -20.41 19.44
C LEU A 11 31.67 -20.97 19.86
N SER A 12 31.08 -20.49 20.97
CA SER A 12 29.75 -20.94 21.43
C SER A 12 28.57 -20.12 20.86
N LEU A 13 28.84 -19.12 20.00
CA LEU A 13 27.81 -18.28 19.36
C LEU A 13 27.37 -18.78 17.96
N PHE A 14 27.94 -19.89 17.47
CA PHE A 14 27.59 -20.52 16.20
C PHE A 14 27.19 -22.00 16.40
N ALA A 15 26.40 -22.30 17.42
CA ALA A 15 25.62 -23.53 17.39
C ALA A 15 24.51 -23.35 16.32
N PRO A 16 24.39 -24.24 15.32
CA PRO A 16 23.28 -24.18 14.39
C PRO A 16 22.01 -24.45 15.21
N ILE A 17 21.25 -23.40 15.47
CA ILE A 17 19.87 -23.54 15.92
C ILE A 17 19.22 -24.41 14.86
N LEU A 18 18.79 -25.62 15.25
CA LEU A 18 17.92 -26.48 14.45
C LEU A 18 16.89 -25.56 13.82
N SER A 19 16.97 -25.43 12.50
CA SER A 19 16.09 -24.59 11.72
C SER A 19 14.66 -25.06 11.96
N SER A 20 13.96 -24.39 12.89
CA SER A 20 12.52 -24.29 12.80
C SER A 20 12.29 -23.61 11.46
N ALA A 21 11.80 -24.37 10.47
CA ALA A 21 11.46 -23.83 9.16
C ALA A 21 10.74 -22.50 9.37
N PHE A 22 11.36 -21.41 8.94
CA PHE A 22 10.80 -20.08 9.10
C PHE A 22 9.55 -20.05 8.23
N TYR A 23 8.40 -20.24 8.86
CA TYR A 23 7.12 -20.21 8.20
C TYR A 23 6.83 -18.77 7.82
N LEU A 24 6.95 -18.46 6.53
CA LEU A 24 6.40 -17.23 5.98
C LEU A 24 4.86 -17.34 6.08
N PRO A 25 4.20 -16.54 6.93
CA PRO A 25 2.75 -16.53 7.01
C PRO A 25 2.18 -16.23 5.62
N GLY A 26 1.09 -16.90 5.24
CA GLY A 26 0.40 -16.66 3.97
C GLY A 26 0.89 -17.48 2.76
N VAL A 27 1.90 -18.34 2.91
CA VAL A 27 2.43 -19.15 1.79
C VAL A 27 1.87 -20.59 1.76
N ALA A 28 1.41 -21.13 2.90
CA ALA A 28 0.91 -22.51 2.93
C ALA A 28 -0.62 -22.60 2.70
N PRO A 29 -1.06 -23.57 1.87
CA PRO A 29 -2.48 -23.79 1.61
C PRO A 29 -3.20 -24.37 2.83
N THR A 30 -4.29 -23.71 3.21
CA THR A 30 -5.34 -24.28 4.06
C THR A 30 -6.10 -25.33 3.26
N SER A 31 -6.14 -26.55 3.80
CA SER A 31 -6.82 -27.69 3.17
C SER A 31 -7.91 -28.18 4.11
N TYR A 32 -9.12 -28.33 3.59
CA TYR A 32 -10.31 -28.69 4.36
C TYR A 32 -10.76 -30.11 4.05
N ASP A 33 -11.36 -30.76 5.04
CA ASP A 33 -12.13 -31.99 4.89
C ASP A 33 -13.60 -31.67 4.54
N VAL A 34 -14.32 -32.65 3.95
CA VAL A 34 -15.77 -32.51 3.70
C VAL A 34 -16.51 -32.21 5.00
N GLY A 35 -17.38 -31.20 4.98
CA GLY A 35 -18.14 -30.77 6.15
C GLY A 35 -17.34 -29.99 7.21
N GLN A 36 -16.03 -29.78 7.02
CA GLN A 36 -15.26 -28.91 7.92
C GLN A 36 -15.75 -27.46 7.79
N LYS A 37 -15.81 -26.74 8.92
CA LYS A 37 -16.19 -25.32 8.94
C LYS A 37 -15.12 -24.48 8.22
N VAL A 38 -15.56 -23.71 7.24
CA VAL A 38 -14.74 -22.71 6.53
C VAL A 38 -15.07 -21.34 7.13
N PRO A 39 -14.08 -20.62 7.69
CA PRO A 39 -14.34 -19.33 8.31
C PRO A 39 -14.64 -18.25 7.27
N LEU A 40 -15.74 -17.53 7.46
CA LEU A 40 -16.03 -16.26 6.81
C LEU A 40 -15.72 -15.13 7.78
N HIS A 41 -14.87 -14.22 7.37
CA HIS A 41 -14.56 -12.99 8.09
C HIS A 41 -15.13 -11.79 7.33
N VAL A 42 -15.46 -10.75 8.07
CA VAL A 42 -15.96 -9.48 7.52
C VAL A 42 -14.92 -8.40 7.72
N ASN A 43 -14.87 -7.44 6.82
CA ASN A 43 -14.02 -6.26 6.91
C ASN A 43 -14.90 -4.99 6.79
N HIS A 44 -14.30 -3.84 7.00
CA HIS A 44 -14.97 -2.55 6.87
C HIS A 44 -15.60 -2.35 5.48
N LEU A 45 -16.67 -1.57 5.44
CA LEU A 45 -17.31 -1.13 4.20
C LEU A 45 -16.54 0.04 3.61
N THR A 46 -16.33 -0.01 2.30
CA THR A 46 -15.59 1.00 1.54
C THR A 46 -16.48 1.60 0.46
N PRO A 47 -16.43 2.93 0.24
CA PRO A 47 -17.07 3.55 -0.91
C PRO A 47 -16.37 3.08 -2.20
N THR A 48 -17.17 2.72 -3.21
CA THR A 48 -16.70 2.44 -4.57
C THR A 48 -17.27 3.45 -5.55
N VAL A 49 -16.93 3.29 -6.82
CA VAL A 49 -17.54 4.03 -7.92
C VAL A 49 -19.03 3.70 -7.95
N ALA A 50 -19.88 4.71 -7.74
CA ALA A 50 -21.33 4.55 -7.81
C ALA A 50 -21.80 4.47 -9.27
N GLN A 51 -23.11 4.28 -9.48
CA GLN A 51 -23.70 4.15 -10.82
C GLN A 51 -23.42 5.35 -11.74
N ASP A 52 -23.17 6.54 -11.18
CA ASP A 52 -22.83 7.76 -11.92
C ASP A 52 -21.33 7.90 -12.24
N ALA A 53 -20.56 6.81 -12.10
CA ALA A 53 -19.12 6.75 -12.31
C ALA A 53 -18.30 7.67 -11.38
N GLN A 54 -18.86 8.09 -10.25
CA GLN A 54 -18.18 8.95 -9.26
C GLN A 54 -18.06 8.28 -7.89
N VAL A 55 -17.00 8.66 -7.15
CA VAL A 55 -16.80 8.24 -5.76
C VAL A 55 -17.32 9.35 -4.85
N HIS A 56 -18.44 9.10 -4.17
CA HIS A 56 -19.13 10.11 -3.36
C HIS A 56 -18.61 10.24 -1.92
N SER A 57 -17.72 9.34 -1.49
CA SER A 57 -17.20 9.34 -0.12
C SER A 57 -15.77 8.80 -0.07
N VAL A 58 -14.99 9.25 0.92
CA VAL A 58 -13.60 8.80 1.15
C VAL A 58 -13.47 8.02 2.47
N PHE A 59 -14.56 7.91 3.23
CA PHE A 59 -14.54 7.35 4.57
C PHE A 59 -15.07 5.92 4.57
N SER A 60 -14.41 5.03 5.30
CA SER A 60 -14.88 3.68 5.55
C SER A 60 -15.67 3.58 6.85
N TYR A 61 -16.55 2.59 6.94
CA TYR A 61 -17.28 2.28 8.15
C TYR A 61 -17.06 0.84 8.57
N ASP A 62 -17.06 0.61 9.87
CA ASP A 62 -16.97 -0.75 10.41
C ASP A 62 -18.20 -1.54 9.97
N TYR A 63 -18.02 -2.83 9.68
CA TYR A 63 -19.10 -3.74 9.36
C TYR A 63 -20.15 -3.71 10.47
N TYR A 64 -19.74 -3.79 11.74
CA TYR A 64 -20.68 -3.81 12.87
C TYR A 64 -21.13 -2.43 13.36
N HIS A 65 -20.98 -1.38 12.55
CA HIS A 65 -21.50 -0.05 12.89
C HIS A 65 -23.01 -0.12 13.21
N PRO A 66 -23.47 0.51 14.32
CA PRO A 66 -24.83 0.34 14.83
C PRO A 66 -25.94 0.59 13.79
N SER A 67 -25.76 1.58 12.90
CA SER A 67 -26.77 1.94 11.90
C SER A 67 -26.97 0.91 10.78
N PHE A 68 -26.03 -0.01 10.55
CA PHE A 68 -26.21 -1.05 9.51
C PHE A 68 -27.02 -2.25 10.01
N HIS A 69 -27.13 -2.44 11.32
CA HIS A 69 -27.93 -3.52 11.92
C HIS A 69 -27.60 -4.93 11.38
N PHE A 70 -26.35 -5.19 10.98
CA PHE A 70 -25.92 -6.53 10.57
C PHE A 70 -25.88 -7.50 11.75
N CYS A 71 -26.14 -8.78 11.45
CA CYS A 71 -26.12 -9.86 12.44
C CYS A 71 -24.75 -10.02 13.10
N ARG A 72 -24.73 -10.05 14.44
CA ARG A 72 -23.50 -10.26 15.23
C ARG A 72 -23.34 -11.72 15.65
N PRO A 73 -22.11 -12.25 15.79
CA PRO A 73 -21.86 -13.56 16.38
C PRO A 73 -22.37 -13.65 17.83
N LYS A 74 -22.76 -14.84 18.29
CA LYS A 74 -23.26 -15.08 19.66
C LYS A 74 -22.23 -14.69 20.74
N ASP A 75 -20.94 -14.92 20.47
CA ASP A 75 -19.83 -14.58 21.39
C ASP A 75 -19.30 -13.14 21.20
N GLY A 76 -19.99 -12.32 20.41
CA GLY A 76 -19.53 -11.01 19.97
C GLY A 76 -18.50 -11.06 18.83
N PRO A 77 -18.34 -9.95 18.07
CA PRO A 77 -17.28 -9.82 17.08
C PRO A 77 -15.89 -9.85 17.74
N LYS A 78 -14.97 -10.64 17.20
CA LYS A 78 -13.58 -10.71 17.63
C LYS A 78 -12.66 -10.30 16.47
N ASP A 79 -11.62 -9.54 16.76
CA ASP A 79 -10.58 -9.18 15.79
C ASP A 79 -9.76 -10.42 15.37
N VAL A 80 -9.57 -10.58 14.07
CA VAL A 80 -8.83 -11.70 13.48
C VAL A 80 -7.51 -11.19 12.92
N ARG A 81 -6.42 -11.59 13.57
CA ARG A 81 -5.00 -11.48 13.17
C ARG A 81 -4.70 -10.43 12.08
N GLU A 82 -4.36 -9.23 12.51
CA GLU A 82 -3.88 -8.16 11.65
C GLU A 82 -2.35 -8.04 11.75
N SER A 83 -1.67 -7.90 10.60
CA SER A 83 -0.26 -7.50 10.59
C SER A 83 -0.15 -5.99 10.81
N LEU A 84 1.00 -5.49 11.26
CA LEU A 84 1.18 -4.04 11.46
C LEU A 84 0.80 -3.25 10.19
N GLY A 85 1.17 -3.77 9.02
CA GLY A 85 0.81 -3.19 7.74
C GLY A 85 -0.69 -3.21 7.45
N SER A 86 -1.42 -4.30 7.77
CA SER A 86 -2.88 -4.34 7.51
C SER A 86 -3.63 -3.33 8.40
N ILE A 87 -3.19 -3.16 9.66
CA ILE A 87 -3.77 -2.15 10.57
C ILE A 87 -3.56 -0.73 10.02
N ILE A 88 -2.36 -0.44 9.50
CA ILE A 88 -2.00 0.87 8.94
C ILE A 88 -2.73 1.16 7.64
N PHE A 89 -2.99 0.13 6.82
CA PHE A 89 -3.82 0.25 5.62
C PHE A 89 -5.34 0.24 5.90
N GLY A 90 -5.75 0.20 7.17
CA GLY A 90 -7.15 0.37 7.58
C GLY A 90 -7.99 -0.89 7.55
N ASP A 91 -7.39 -2.08 7.41
CA ASP A 91 -8.12 -3.35 7.59
C ASP A 91 -8.65 -3.46 9.03
N ARG A 92 -9.89 -3.97 9.16
CA ARG A 92 -10.62 -4.22 10.40
C ARG A 92 -11.34 -5.57 10.25
N ILE A 93 -10.59 -6.66 10.36
CA ILE A 93 -11.11 -7.99 10.07
C ILE A 93 -11.74 -8.61 11.31
N LEU A 94 -13.04 -8.86 11.24
CA LEU A 94 -13.84 -9.35 12.36
C LEU A 94 -14.44 -10.73 12.05
N THR A 95 -14.67 -11.52 13.10
CA THR A 95 -15.41 -12.79 12.99
C THR A 95 -16.87 -12.54 12.64
N SER A 96 -17.44 -13.42 11.81
CA SER A 96 -18.83 -13.34 11.37
C SER A 96 -19.70 -14.48 11.93
N PRO A 97 -21.04 -14.32 11.97
CA PRO A 97 -21.96 -15.40 12.37
C PRO A 97 -22.20 -16.45 11.26
N PHE A 98 -21.65 -16.27 10.06
CA PHE A 98 -21.88 -17.20 8.95
C PHE A 98 -21.26 -18.56 9.24
N GLU A 99 -22.01 -19.61 8.91
CA GLU A 99 -21.58 -20.99 9.05
C GLU A 99 -21.51 -21.64 7.68
N LEU A 100 -20.30 -21.69 7.13
CA LEU A 100 -20.00 -22.37 5.87
C LEU A 100 -19.36 -23.72 6.19
N HIS A 101 -19.91 -24.79 5.61
CA HIS A 101 -19.35 -26.14 5.73
C HIS A 101 -18.90 -26.62 4.36
N MET A 102 -17.65 -27.07 4.27
CA MET A 102 -17.01 -27.46 3.00
C MET A 102 -17.85 -28.50 2.24
N ALA A 103 -18.09 -28.25 0.95
CA ALA A 103 -18.85 -29.11 0.03
C ALA A 103 -20.30 -29.43 0.49
N LYS A 104 -20.89 -28.58 1.33
CA LYS A 104 -22.29 -28.69 1.78
C LYS A 104 -23.08 -27.49 1.29
N ASN A 105 -23.96 -27.72 0.32
CA ASN A 105 -24.86 -26.69 -0.19
C ASN A 105 -25.98 -26.42 0.83
N GLU A 106 -26.24 -25.15 1.11
CA GLU A 106 -27.32 -24.71 1.99
C GLU A 106 -28.11 -23.63 1.24
N SER A 107 -29.44 -23.69 1.26
CA SER A 107 -30.29 -22.70 0.61
C SER A 107 -31.16 -21.99 1.64
N CYS A 108 -31.27 -20.66 1.51
CA CYS A 108 -32.14 -19.84 2.35
C CYS A 108 -31.97 -20.08 3.86
N LYS A 109 -30.73 -20.01 4.35
CA LYS A 109 -30.44 -20.08 5.78
C LYS A 109 -30.62 -18.71 6.41
N LEU A 110 -31.36 -18.67 7.52
CA LEU A 110 -31.52 -17.47 8.34
C LEU A 110 -30.22 -17.19 9.11
N LEU A 111 -29.72 -15.95 9.03
CA LEU A 111 -28.47 -15.56 9.70
C LEU A 111 -28.71 -15.12 11.14
N CYS A 112 -29.75 -14.32 11.37
CA CYS A 112 -30.21 -13.91 12.69
C CYS A 112 -31.71 -13.56 12.67
N PRO A 113 -32.35 -13.39 13.84
CA PRO A 113 -33.74 -12.94 13.91
C PRO A 113 -33.93 -11.59 13.21
N GLU A 114 -35.19 -11.28 12.86
CA GLU A 114 -35.56 -10.01 12.25
C GLU A 114 -35.06 -8.81 13.07
N VAL A 115 -34.41 -7.88 12.38
CA VAL A 115 -33.87 -6.66 12.96
C VAL A 115 -34.69 -5.47 12.47
N LYS A 116 -34.99 -4.53 13.37
CA LYS A 116 -35.74 -3.32 13.05
C LYS A 116 -34.78 -2.18 12.76
N PHE A 117 -34.96 -1.55 11.60
CA PHE A 117 -34.32 -0.30 11.22
C PHE A 117 -35.22 0.86 11.63
N ASP A 118 -34.69 1.73 12.50
CA ASP A 118 -35.29 3.03 12.81
C ASP A 118 -35.12 4.01 11.65
N GLY A 119 -35.96 5.04 11.58
CA GLY A 119 -35.91 6.02 10.49
C GLY A 119 -34.54 6.69 10.28
N LEU A 120 -33.77 6.93 11.34
CA LEU A 120 -32.42 7.50 11.22
C LEU A 120 -31.43 6.49 10.62
N SER A 121 -31.45 5.24 11.07
CA SER A 121 -30.63 4.18 10.48
C SER A 121 -31.03 3.90 9.03
N SER A 122 -32.32 3.88 8.71
CA SER A 122 -32.82 3.75 7.34
C SER A 122 -32.29 4.86 6.43
N GLN A 123 -32.36 6.13 6.86
CA GLN A 123 -31.79 7.25 6.10
C GLN A 123 -30.27 7.13 5.95
N PHE A 124 -29.57 6.74 7.02
CA PHE A 124 -28.13 6.52 6.98
C PHE A 124 -27.76 5.46 5.93
N VAL A 125 -28.43 4.30 5.96
CA VAL A 125 -28.17 3.18 5.04
C VAL A 125 -28.53 3.54 3.61
N ASN A 126 -29.70 4.15 3.37
CA ASN A 126 -30.10 4.62 2.04
C ASN A 126 -29.08 5.60 1.45
N HIS A 127 -28.56 6.50 2.27
CA HIS A 127 -27.51 7.42 1.82
C HIS A 127 -26.19 6.69 1.49
N ARG A 128 -25.82 5.62 2.19
CA ARG A 128 -24.63 4.80 1.84
C ARG A 128 -24.85 3.94 0.60
N ILE A 129 -26.07 3.46 0.38
CA ILE A 129 -26.43 2.78 -0.87
C ILE A 129 -26.28 3.76 -2.04
N TRP A 130 -26.82 4.97 -1.91
CA TRP A 130 -26.67 6.01 -2.93
C TRP A 130 -25.19 6.37 -3.22
N GLN A 131 -24.34 6.38 -2.18
CA GLN A 131 -22.90 6.62 -2.33
C GLN A 131 -22.10 5.42 -2.88
N GLY A 132 -22.73 4.28 -3.17
CA GLY A 132 -22.07 3.10 -3.72
C GLY A 132 -21.13 2.43 -2.71
N TYR A 133 -21.57 2.16 -1.48
CA TYR A 133 -20.75 1.42 -0.52
C TYR A 133 -20.72 -0.09 -0.82
N ASN A 134 -19.51 -0.66 -0.85
CA ASN A 134 -19.27 -2.09 -0.93
C ASN A 134 -19.09 -2.72 0.44
N ILE A 135 -19.60 -3.94 0.58
CA ILE A 135 -19.33 -4.87 1.67
C ILE A 135 -18.11 -5.72 1.30
N ASN A 136 -17.16 -5.79 2.22
CA ASN A 136 -15.92 -6.55 2.03
C ASN A 136 -15.91 -7.79 2.94
N TRP A 137 -16.02 -8.98 2.35
CA TRP A 137 -15.90 -10.25 3.07
C TRP A 137 -14.64 -11.01 2.65
N LEU A 138 -14.21 -11.91 3.53
CA LEU A 138 -13.02 -12.74 3.35
C LEU A 138 -13.37 -14.19 3.67
N ILE A 139 -13.16 -15.10 2.73
CA ILE A 139 -13.28 -16.54 2.94
C ILE A 139 -11.94 -17.16 2.57
N ASP A 140 -11.31 -17.85 3.51
CA ASP A 140 -9.99 -18.47 3.30
C ASP A 140 -8.90 -17.49 2.79
N GLY A 141 -9.01 -16.22 3.19
CA GLY A 141 -8.13 -15.13 2.76
C GLY A 141 -8.44 -14.51 1.40
N LEU A 142 -9.35 -15.11 0.61
CA LEU A 142 -9.83 -14.54 -0.65
C LEU A 142 -10.93 -13.51 -0.38
N PRO A 143 -10.92 -12.35 -1.08
CA PRO A 143 -12.07 -11.45 -1.05
C PRO A 143 -13.28 -12.11 -1.68
N ALA A 144 -14.44 -11.94 -1.06
CA ALA A 144 -15.71 -12.13 -1.76
C ALA A 144 -15.79 -11.08 -2.88
N ALA A 145 -16.09 -11.53 -4.09
CA ALA A 145 -16.17 -10.66 -5.25
C ALA A 145 -17.54 -10.71 -5.91
N GLN A 146 -17.84 -9.66 -6.65
CA GLN A 146 -18.91 -9.62 -7.63
C GLN A 146 -18.32 -9.73 -9.03
N ILE A 147 -19.07 -10.33 -9.97
CA ILE A 147 -18.69 -10.33 -11.37
C ILE A 147 -19.01 -8.95 -11.94
N ASN A 148 -17.98 -8.26 -12.43
CA ASN A 148 -18.12 -7.05 -13.23
C ASN A 148 -17.64 -7.33 -14.65
N THR A 149 -18.16 -6.57 -15.61
CA THR A 149 -17.75 -6.65 -17.01
C THR A 149 -16.97 -5.38 -17.34
N ASP A 150 -15.82 -5.52 -17.98
CA ASP A 150 -15.09 -4.37 -18.50
C ASP A 150 -15.80 -3.79 -19.73
N ASP A 151 -16.08 -2.48 -19.70
CA ASP A 151 -16.76 -1.76 -20.77
C ASP A 151 -15.98 -1.79 -22.10
N GLN A 152 -14.64 -1.93 -22.05
CA GLN A 152 -13.81 -1.93 -23.25
C GLN A 152 -13.69 -3.30 -23.90
N THR A 153 -13.45 -4.34 -23.11
CA THR A 153 -13.20 -5.71 -23.61
C THR A 153 -14.42 -6.62 -23.57
N ASN A 154 -15.49 -6.23 -22.86
CA ASN A 154 -16.63 -7.09 -22.49
C ASN A 154 -16.23 -8.36 -21.71
N GLU A 155 -15.02 -8.39 -21.12
CA GLU A 155 -14.58 -9.51 -20.31
C GLU A 155 -15.12 -9.42 -18.88
N GLN A 156 -15.51 -10.56 -18.33
CA GLN A 156 -15.97 -10.68 -16.96
C GLN A 156 -14.77 -10.89 -16.02
N PHE A 157 -14.67 -10.07 -14.99
CA PHE A 157 -13.63 -10.17 -13.97
C PHE A 157 -14.22 -10.11 -12.55
N TYR A 158 -13.46 -10.61 -11.58
CA TYR A 158 -13.90 -10.62 -10.19
C TYR A 158 -13.50 -9.30 -9.55
N SER A 159 -14.48 -8.45 -9.25
CA SER A 159 -14.26 -7.21 -8.51
C SER A 159 -14.37 -7.49 -7.01
N PRO A 160 -13.32 -7.24 -6.21
CA PRO A 160 -13.38 -7.44 -4.76
C PRO A 160 -14.44 -6.56 -4.09
N GLY A 161 -15.22 -7.17 -3.21
CA GLY A 161 -16.38 -6.54 -2.57
C GLY A 161 -17.64 -6.68 -3.43
N PHE A 162 -18.79 -6.38 -2.82
CA PHE A 162 -20.08 -6.39 -3.49
C PHE A 162 -20.97 -5.29 -2.89
N LEU A 163 -21.93 -4.79 -3.65
CA LEU A 163 -22.73 -3.64 -3.26
C LEU A 163 -23.59 -3.92 -2.01
N LEU A 164 -23.72 -2.91 -1.14
CA LEU A 164 -24.63 -2.93 0.02
C LEU A 164 -26.10 -2.96 -0.41
N GLY A 165 -26.41 -2.29 -1.51
CA GLY A 165 -27.73 -2.11 -2.06
C GLY A 165 -27.61 -1.45 -3.42
N ASP A 166 -28.75 -1.23 -4.06
CA ASP A 166 -28.79 -0.67 -5.40
C ASP A 166 -29.92 0.35 -5.52
N ILE A 167 -29.96 1.08 -6.63
CA ILE A 167 -30.93 2.14 -6.89
C ILE A 167 -31.87 1.67 -8.01
N ASN A 168 -33.17 1.69 -7.76
CA ASN A 168 -34.18 1.39 -8.77
C ASN A 168 -34.26 2.49 -9.83
N SER A 169 -34.93 2.20 -10.96
CA SER A 169 -35.23 3.17 -12.02
C SER A 169 -35.92 4.45 -11.51
N ASP A 170 -36.68 4.34 -10.42
CA ASP A 170 -37.40 5.45 -9.79
C ASP A 170 -36.50 6.31 -8.87
N GLY A 171 -35.20 6.02 -8.80
CA GLY A 171 -34.23 6.72 -7.94
C GLY A 171 -34.30 6.32 -6.47
N GLN A 172 -35.07 5.29 -6.12
CA GLN A 172 -35.19 4.79 -4.74
C GLN A 172 -34.12 3.75 -4.43
N SER A 173 -33.38 3.97 -3.34
CA SER A 173 -32.39 3.02 -2.82
C SER A 173 -33.08 1.83 -2.15
N PHE A 174 -32.58 0.63 -2.41
CA PHE A 174 -33.03 -0.60 -1.76
C PHE A 174 -31.87 -1.44 -1.24
N LEU A 175 -32.09 -2.11 -0.11
CA LEU A 175 -31.06 -2.85 0.61
C LEU A 175 -30.96 -4.29 0.10
N HIS A 176 -29.74 -4.79 -0.09
CA HIS A 176 -29.52 -6.22 -0.29
C HIS A 176 -29.45 -6.93 1.05
N ASN A 177 -30.38 -7.84 1.30
CA ASN A 177 -30.50 -8.59 2.56
C ASN A 177 -30.38 -10.12 2.39
N HIS A 178 -30.34 -10.60 1.15
CA HIS A 178 -30.10 -11.99 0.81
C HIS A 178 -28.81 -12.13 0.01
N TYR A 179 -27.93 -13.03 0.43
CA TYR A 179 -26.63 -13.24 -0.21
C TYR A 179 -26.51 -14.67 -0.74
N ASP A 180 -26.43 -14.83 -2.06
CA ASP A 180 -26.09 -16.11 -2.67
C ASP A 180 -24.56 -16.19 -2.80
N ILE A 181 -23.94 -17.04 -1.99
CA ILE A 181 -22.48 -17.20 -1.86
C ILE A 181 -22.06 -18.43 -2.67
N ASP A 182 -21.43 -18.19 -3.81
CA ASP A 182 -20.88 -19.22 -4.68
C ASP A 182 -19.39 -19.40 -4.40
N ILE A 183 -19.03 -20.55 -3.82
CA ILE A 183 -17.67 -20.87 -3.41
C ILE A 183 -17.09 -21.92 -4.35
N GLU A 184 -16.02 -21.56 -5.03
CA GLU A 184 -15.28 -22.47 -5.88
C GLU A 184 -14.18 -23.17 -5.07
N TYR A 185 -14.10 -24.48 -5.24
CA TYR A 185 -13.09 -25.29 -4.59
C TYR A 185 -12.35 -26.19 -5.59
N HIS A 186 -11.09 -26.49 -5.27
CA HIS A 186 -10.25 -27.39 -6.02
C HIS A 186 -9.96 -28.65 -5.19
N ARG A 187 -10.10 -29.81 -5.81
CA ARG A 187 -9.78 -31.10 -5.19
C ARG A 187 -8.30 -31.40 -5.36
N VAL A 188 -7.66 -31.76 -4.26
CA VAL A 188 -6.26 -32.18 -4.25
C VAL A 188 -6.19 -33.60 -3.68
N ALA A 189 -5.56 -34.50 -4.43
CA ALA A 189 -5.21 -35.83 -3.91
C ALA A 189 -4.24 -35.63 -2.72
N GLY A 190 -4.69 -35.96 -1.52
CA GLY A 190 -3.89 -35.81 -0.31
C GLY A 190 -2.65 -36.70 -0.32
N LEU A 191 -1.67 -36.36 0.50
CA LEU A 191 -0.55 -37.26 0.85
C LEU A 191 -1.11 -38.35 1.79
N GLY A 192 -1.86 -39.30 1.22
CA GLY A 192 -2.70 -40.26 1.92
C GLY A 192 -4.07 -40.40 1.25
N THR A 193 -4.74 -41.53 1.44
CA THR A 193 -5.98 -41.96 0.76
C THR A 193 -7.22 -41.05 0.92
N LYS A 194 -7.09 -39.85 1.49
CA LYS A 194 -8.20 -38.88 1.68
C LYS A 194 -8.01 -37.66 0.77
N GLU A 195 -9.01 -37.39 -0.05
CA GLU A 195 -9.13 -36.15 -0.82
C GLU A 195 -9.19 -34.94 0.12
N LYS A 196 -8.53 -33.86 -0.29
CA LYS A 196 -8.57 -32.57 0.42
C LYS A 196 -9.13 -31.50 -0.51
N TYR A 197 -9.84 -30.55 0.08
CA TYR A 197 -10.52 -29.47 -0.65
C TYR A 197 -9.88 -28.12 -0.30
N ARG A 198 -9.62 -27.30 -1.31
CA ARG A 198 -9.04 -25.96 -1.13
C ARG A 198 -9.91 -24.92 -1.81
N VAL A 199 -10.15 -23.79 -1.14
CA VAL A 199 -10.95 -22.71 -1.71
C VAL A 199 -10.12 -21.94 -2.73
N VAL A 200 -10.69 -21.72 -3.92
CA VAL A 200 -10.01 -21.11 -5.08
C VAL A 200 -10.79 -19.96 -5.72
N GLY A 201 -12.01 -19.68 -5.26
CA GLY A 201 -12.79 -18.54 -5.72
C GLY A 201 -14.01 -18.33 -4.83
N VAL A 202 -14.42 -17.07 -4.72
CA VAL A 202 -15.57 -16.65 -3.91
C VAL A 202 -16.32 -15.58 -4.68
N LEU A 203 -17.55 -15.90 -5.06
CA LEU A 203 -18.49 -15.01 -5.69
C LEU A 203 -19.68 -14.79 -4.75
N VAL A 204 -20.15 -13.56 -4.68
CA VAL A 204 -21.36 -13.21 -3.95
C VAL A 204 -22.31 -12.49 -4.89
N HIS A 205 -23.53 -13.00 -4.98
CA HIS A 205 -24.62 -12.38 -5.69
C HIS A 205 -25.58 -11.78 -4.66
N PRO A 206 -25.48 -10.48 -4.37
CA PRO A 206 -26.38 -9.83 -3.43
C PRO A 206 -27.75 -9.63 -4.09
N SER A 207 -28.83 -9.85 -3.32
CA SER A 207 -30.20 -9.61 -3.77
C SER A 207 -31.07 -9.06 -2.63
N SER A 208 -32.13 -8.36 -3.01
CA SER A 208 -33.13 -7.86 -2.07
C SER A 208 -34.35 -8.79 -2.08
N ARG A 209 -34.71 -9.35 -0.93
CA ARG A 209 -35.83 -10.29 -0.78
C ARG A 209 -36.58 -10.05 0.52
N LYS A 210 -37.86 -9.70 0.45
CA LYS A 210 -38.76 -9.77 1.61
C LYS A 210 -38.93 -11.22 2.02
N THR A 211 -38.30 -11.57 3.14
CA THR A 211 -38.28 -12.92 3.68
C THR A 211 -39.32 -13.02 4.79
N LYS A 212 -40.16 -14.05 4.76
CA LYS A 212 -41.04 -14.38 5.89
C LYS A 212 -40.31 -15.33 6.83
N VAL A 213 -40.22 -14.96 8.11
CA VAL A 213 -39.56 -15.78 9.14
C VAL A 213 -40.59 -16.56 9.93
N SER A 214 -40.41 -17.88 10.03
CA SER A 214 -41.23 -18.77 10.86
C SER A 214 -40.31 -19.59 11.76
N GLY A 215 -40.08 -19.09 12.98
CA GLY A 215 -39.08 -19.64 13.91
C GLY A 215 -37.67 -19.52 13.34
N ASP A 216 -36.93 -20.63 13.32
CA ASP A 216 -35.55 -20.71 12.77
C ASP A 216 -35.50 -20.92 11.25
N LYS A 217 -36.66 -21.01 10.57
CA LYS A 217 -36.73 -21.22 9.12
C LYS A 217 -37.18 -19.95 8.42
N ALA A 218 -36.47 -19.60 7.37
CA ALA A 218 -36.78 -18.50 6.47
C ALA A 218 -37.39 -19.03 5.17
N ASP A 219 -38.35 -18.29 4.61
CA ASP A 219 -38.83 -18.49 3.24
C ASP A 219 -38.31 -17.35 2.35
N CYS A 220 -37.38 -17.69 1.46
CA CYS A 220 -36.72 -16.76 0.52
C CYS A 220 -37.37 -16.77 -0.88
N SER A 221 -38.59 -17.31 -1.01
CA SER A 221 -39.32 -17.35 -2.28
C SER A 221 -39.83 -15.97 -2.74
N GLY A 222 -39.87 -15.00 -1.81
CA GLY A 222 -40.27 -13.62 -2.09
C GLY A 222 -39.28 -12.91 -3.00
N LYS A 223 -39.77 -12.35 -4.11
CA LYS A 223 -38.99 -11.50 -5.04
C LYS A 223 -39.17 -10.00 -4.78
N ASP A 224 -39.92 -9.65 -3.73
CA ASP A 224 -40.20 -8.26 -3.42
C ASP A 224 -38.98 -7.56 -2.85
N ILE A 225 -38.74 -6.34 -3.32
CA ILE A 225 -37.61 -5.49 -2.93
C ILE A 225 -37.85 -4.93 -1.52
N VAL A 226 -36.79 -4.91 -0.71
CA VAL A 226 -36.78 -4.31 0.63
C VAL A 226 -36.37 -2.84 0.52
N LEU A 227 -37.37 -1.97 0.61
CA LEU A 227 -37.20 -0.52 0.71
C LEU A 227 -37.16 -0.12 2.19
N LEU A 228 -36.14 0.63 2.59
CA LEU A 228 -36.05 1.16 3.95
C LEU A 228 -36.76 2.51 4.00
N ASP A 229 -37.82 2.62 4.81
CA ASP A 229 -38.51 3.88 5.03
C ASP A 229 -37.69 4.78 5.97
N GLY A 230 -37.49 6.04 5.57
CA GLY A 230 -36.78 7.02 6.39
C GLY A 230 -37.61 7.61 7.54
N THR A 231 -38.90 7.31 7.61
CA THR A 231 -39.84 7.84 8.60
C THR A 231 -40.44 6.77 9.51
N ALA A 232 -40.54 5.53 9.03
CA ALA A 232 -41.14 4.41 9.76
C ALA A 232 -40.15 3.27 10.01
N ASP A 233 -40.41 2.49 11.05
CA ASP A 233 -39.60 1.33 11.39
C ASP A 233 -39.78 0.23 10.34
N THR A 234 -38.68 -0.25 9.77
CA THR A 234 -38.68 -1.33 8.77
C THR A 234 -38.04 -2.59 9.35
N SER A 235 -38.77 -3.72 9.35
CA SER A 235 -38.22 -5.02 9.77
C SER A 235 -37.52 -5.71 8.60
N VAL A 236 -36.27 -6.17 8.82
CA VAL A 236 -35.46 -6.85 7.81
C VAL A 236 -34.89 -8.14 8.39
N ALA A 237 -35.06 -9.23 7.65
CA ALA A 237 -34.40 -10.51 7.92
C ALA A 237 -33.18 -10.68 7.01
N TRP A 238 -32.06 -11.11 7.58
CA TRP A 238 -30.83 -11.43 6.85
C TRP A 238 -30.76 -12.92 6.54
N THR A 239 -30.60 -13.26 5.27
CA THR A 239 -30.55 -14.65 4.80
C THR A 239 -29.40 -14.86 3.84
N TYR A 240 -28.96 -16.12 3.71
CA TYR A 240 -27.91 -16.47 2.77
C TYR A 240 -28.10 -17.88 2.21
N SER A 241 -27.55 -18.11 1.03
CA SER A 241 -27.42 -19.42 0.42
C SER A 241 -25.95 -19.67 0.10
N VAL A 242 -25.52 -20.93 0.12
CA VAL A 242 -24.14 -21.33 -0.15
C VAL A 242 -24.17 -22.43 -1.20
N THR A 243 -23.48 -22.20 -2.31
CA THR A 243 -23.28 -23.19 -3.37
C THR A 243 -21.80 -23.49 -3.50
N TRP A 244 -21.42 -24.76 -3.39
CA TRP A 244 -20.06 -25.22 -3.63
C TRP A 244 -19.92 -25.72 -5.06
N ARG A 245 -19.00 -25.15 -5.82
CA ARG A 245 -18.70 -25.54 -7.19
C ARG A 245 -17.27 -26.02 -7.31
N GLU A 246 -17.07 -27.15 -7.97
CA GLU A 246 -15.73 -27.66 -8.23
C GLU A 246 -15.10 -26.88 -9.40
N SER A 247 -13.83 -26.51 -9.25
CA SER A 247 -13.06 -25.77 -10.24
C SER A 247 -11.73 -26.45 -10.53
N SER A 248 -11.33 -26.42 -11.81
CA SER A 248 -10.02 -26.93 -12.26
C SER A 248 -8.85 -26.01 -11.87
N THR A 249 -9.13 -24.82 -11.34
CA THR A 249 -8.10 -23.85 -10.96
C THR A 249 -7.25 -24.34 -9.78
N ALA A 250 -5.93 -24.38 -9.98
CA ALA A 250 -5.00 -24.77 -8.93
C ALA A 250 -4.94 -23.71 -7.83
N TRP A 251 -4.68 -24.14 -6.59
CA TRP A 251 -4.58 -23.21 -5.45
C TRP A 251 -3.53 -22.11 -5.64
N ALA A 252 -2.41 -22.42 -6.32
CA ALA A 252 -1.33 -21.46 -6.56
C ALA A 252 -1.74 -20.29 -7.46
N THR A 253 -2.65 -20.50 -8.40
CA THR A 253 -3.13 -19.51 -9.38
C THR A 253 -4.50 -18.93 -9.00
N ARG A 254 -5.00 -19.20 -7.78
CA ARG A 254 -6.34 -18.76 -7.36
C ARG A 254 -6.54 -17.24 -7.36
N TRP A 255 -5.45 -16.48 -7.24
CA TRP A 255 -5.48 -15.01 -7.26
C TRP A 255 -5.59 -14.43 -8.68
N ASP A 256 -5.34 -15.20 -9.73
CA ASP A 256 -5.39 -14.72 -11.12
C ASP A 256 -6.81 -14.28 -11.52
N LYS A 257 -7.85 -14.84 -10.89
CA LYS A 257 -9.25 -14.39 -11.10
C LYS A 257 -9.52 -12.98 -10.60
N TYR A 258 -8.84 -12.57 -9.53
CA TYR A 258 -9.02 -11.29 -8.85
C TYR A 258 -8.04 -10.23 -9.35
N LEU A 259 -6.85 -10.66 -9.78
CA LEU A 259 -5.84 -9.83 -10.39
C LEU A 259 -6.11 -9.83 -11.89
N HIS A 260 -7.03 -8.97 -12.32
CA HIS A 260 -7.35 -8.77 -13.73
C HIS A 260 -6.09 -8.33 -14.49
N VAL A 261 -5.36 -9.29 -15.05
CA VAL A 261 -4.19 -9.11 -15.91
C VAL A 261 -4.43 -9.94 -17.17
N TYR A 262 -5.49 -9.61 -17.90
CA TYR A 262 -5.71 -10.15 -19.23
C TYR A 262 -5.68 -9.00 -20.23
N ASP A 263 -4.87 -9.23 -21.27
CA ASP A 263 -4.50 -8.31 -22.33
C ASP A 263 -4.10 -6.90 -21.89
N PRO A 264 -2.84 -6.72 -21.39
CA PRO A 264 -2.14 -5.50 -21.71
C PRO A 264 -2.01 -5.49 -23.24
N SER A 265 -3.01 -4.96 -23.93
CA SER A 265 -2.78 -4.26 -25.17
C SER A 265 -1.78 -3.18 -24.81
N VAL A 266 -0.49 -3.53 -24.86
CA VAL A 266 0.59 -2.59 -24.62
C VAL A 266 0.28 -1.48 -25.59
N HIS A 267 -0.03 -0.31 -25.07
CA HIS A 267 -0.39 0.82 -25.90
C HIS A 267 0.90 1.30 -26.55
N TRP A 268 1.40 0.53 -27.52
CA TRP A 268 2.67 0.75 -28.20
C TRP A 268 2.73 2.16 -28.76
N TYR A 269 1.57 2.74 -29.12
CA TYR A 269 1.43 4.15 -29.47
C TYR A 269 1.92 5.09 -28.37
N TRP A 270 1.51 4.94 -27.11
CA TRP A 270 1.98 5.78 -26.00
C TRP A 270 3.47 5.58 -25.71
N LEU A 271 3.96 4.35 -25.81
CA LEU A 271 5.38 4.05 -25.61
C LEU A 271 6.22 4.71 -26.72
N ILE A 272 5.80 4.59 -27.98
CA ILE A 272 6.44 5.24 -29.12
C ILE A 272 6.36 6.77 -29.00
N TYR A 273 5.19 7.33 -28.66
CA TYR A 273 5.03 8.77 -28.50
C TYR A 273 5.94 9.31 -27.41
N SER A 274 5.99 8.67 -26.24
CA SER A 274 6.88 9.09 -25.15
C SER A 274 8.36 9.00 -25.56
N ALA A 275 8.76 7.94 -26.27
CA ALA A 275 10.13 7.79 -26.77
C ALA A 275 10.49 8.88 -27.80
N VAL A 276 9.60 9.20 -28.73
CA VAL A 276 9.80 10.27 -29.71
C VAL A 276 9.93 11.63 -29.03
N PHE A 277 9.09 11.95 -28.04
CA PHE A 277 9.21 13.19 -27.27
C PHE A 277 10.54 13.28 -26.52
N VAL A 278 11.01 12.18 -25.92
CA VAL A 278 12.31 12.14 -25.23
C VAL A 278 13.46 12.35 -26.22
N ILE A 279 13.44 11.69 -27.38
CA ILE A 279 14.48 11.85 -28.41
C ILE A 279 14.48 13.28 -28.96
N LEU A 280 13.30 13.86 -29.22
CA LEU A 280 13.17 15.24 -29.70
C LEU A 280 13.69 16.23 -28.64
N LEU A 281 13.36 16.02 -27.37
CA LEU A 281 13.85 16.85 -26.27
C LEU A 281 15.38 16.76 -26.14
N VAL A 282 15.94 15.55 -26.17
CA VAL A 282 17.39 15.33 -26.11
C VAL A 282 18.09 15.98 -27.29
N THR A 283 17.56 15.85 -28.51
CA THR A 283 18.15 16.47 -29.71
C THR A 283 18.06 17.99 -29.68
N LEU A 284 16.93 18.56 -29.23
CA LEU A 284 16.76 20.01 -29.07
C LEU A 284 17.72 20.56 -28.01
N VAL A 285 17.74 19.97 -26.81
CA VAL A 285 18.64 20.38 -25.72
C VAL A 285 20.10 20.24 -26.15
N SER A 286 20.46 19.12 -26.77
CA SER A 286 21.81 18.89 -27.30
C SER A 286 22.17 19.93 -28.37
N SER A 287 21.25 20.28 -29.27
CA SER A 287 21.50 21.30 -30.30
C SER A 287 21.71 22.70 -29.69
N ILE A 288 20.92 23.05 -28.67
CA ILE A 288 21.07 24.32 -27.93
C ILE A 288 22.40 24.33 -27.19
N LEU A 289 22.73 23.24 -26.49
CA LEU A 289 23.98 23.10 -25.76
C LEU A 289 25.19 23.16 -26.70
N LEU A 290 25.15 22.46 -27.83
CA LEU A 290 26.22 22.49 -28.83
C LEU A 290 26.34 23.85 -29.51
N ARG A 291 25.22 24.53 -29.79
CA ARG A 291 25.24 25.90 -30.32
C ARG A 291 25.81 26.89 -29.30
N ALA A 292 25.42 26.78 -28.03
CA ALA A 292 25.97 27.58 -26.94
C ALA A 292 27.47 27.32 -26.76
N LEU A 293 27.89 26.05 -26.70
CA LEU A 293 29.28 25.64 -26.56
C LEU A 293 30.13 26.09 -27.75
N ARG A 294 29.66 25.92 -29.00
CA ARG A 294 30.38 26.41 -30.19
C ARG A 294 30.52 27.93 -30.18
N LYS A 295 29.46 28.64 -29.80
CA LYS A 295 29.47 30.11 -29.67
C LYS A 295 30.46 30.56 -28.60
N ASP A 296 30.50 29.88 -27.46
CA ASP A 296 31.42 30.19 -26.37
C ASP A 296 32.86 29.86 -26.75
N ILE A 297 33.15 28.68 -27.33
CA ILE A 297 34.49 28.31 -27.82
C ILE A 297 34.98 29.31 -28.87
N ALA A 298 34.13 29.70 -29.84
CA ALA A 298 34.51 30.68 -30.85
C ALA A 298 34.81 32.06 -30.25
N ARG A 299 34.09 32.46 -29.18
CA ARG A 299 34.37 33.67 -28.41
C ARG A 299 35.72 33.57 -27.69
N TYR A 300 36.00 32.46 -27.00
CA TYR A 300 37.30 32.23 -26.33
C TYR A 300 38.47 32.26 -27.32
N ASN A 301 38.35 31.60 -28.48
CA ASN A 301 39.41 31.57 -29.49
C ASN A 301 39.72 32.95 -30.08
N ARG A 302 38.70 33.83 -30.21
CA ARG A 302 38.92 35.22 -30.65
C ARG A 302 39.69 36.03 -29.60
N LEU A 303 39.36 35.85 -28.32
CA LEU A 303 40.06 36.53 -27.23
C LEU A 303 41.51 36.08 -27.09
N SER A 304 41.80 34.79 -27.30
CA SER A 304 43.19 34.30 -27.30
C SER A 304 44.04 34.86 -28.44
N MET A 305 43.42 35.20 -29.58
CA MET A 305 44.12 35.85 -30.70
C MET A 305 44.43 37.32 -30.37
N ILE A 306 43.47 38.04 -29.78
CA ILE A 306 43.64 39.44 -29.36
C ILE A 306 44.79 39.57 -28.33
N ASN A 307 44.89 38.64 -27.38
CA ASN A 307 46.01 38.63 -26.40
C ASN A 307 47.39 38.31 -27.02
N MET A 308 47.47 37.76 -28.23
CA MET A 308 48.76 37.52 -28.92
C MET A 308 49.18 38.69 -29.81
N ASP A 309 48.22 39.46 -30.33
CA ASP A 309 48.49 40.65 -31.15
C ASP A 309 48.95 41.85 -30.28
N ASP A 310 48.61 41.86 -28.98
CA ASP A 310 48.99 42.91 -28.02
C ASP A 310 50.46 42.83 -27.52
N PHE A 311 51.22 41.80 -27.93
CA PHE A 311 52.68 41.73 -27.70
C PHE A 311 53.51 42.43 -28.78
N ASN A 312 52.88 42.97 -29.83
CA ASN A 312 53.59 43.56 -30.97
C ASN A 312 53.14 44.98 -31.35
N ASP A 313 52.32 45.65 -30.54
CA ASP A 313 52.00 47.07 -30.77
C ASP A 313 52.07 47.91 -29.50
N ASN A 314 52.72 49.07 -29.62
CA ASN A 314 52.99 49.96 -28.49
C ASN A 314 51.77 50.82 -28.20
N GLY A 315 51.04 50.48 -27.14
CA GLY A 315 50.28 51.40 -26.30
C GLY A 315 49.02 52.03 -26.91
N ASP A 316 47.86 51.55 -26.49
CA ASP A 316 46.96 52.40 -25.73
C ASP A 316 45.99 51.55 -24.88
N SER A 317 45.62 52.12 -23.76
CA SER A 317 45.15 51.41 -22.57
C SER A 317 43.64 51.12 -22.53
N VAL A 318 43.31 50.04 -21.81
CA VAL A 318 42.06 49.78 -21.06
C VAL A 318 40.84 49.28 -21.83
N GLU A 319 40.65 47.96 -21.83
CA GLU A 319 39.39 47.34 -21.37
C GLU A 319 39.61 45.92 -20.80
N ASP A 320 40.66 45.75 -19.99
CA ASP A 320 41.09 44.46 -19.44
C ASP A 320 40.41 44.12 -18.09
N GLY A 321 39.11 44.40 -17.96
CA GLY A 321 38.40 44.34 -16.66
C GLY A 321 37.13 43.50 -16.61
N ILE A 322 36.59 43.03 -17.74
CA ILE A 322 35.26 42.37 -17.79
C ILE A 322 35.37 40.88 -18.16
N GLN A 323 36.51 40.47 -18.72
CA GLN A 323 36.66 39.14 -19.35
C GLN A 323 37.02 38.02 -18.35
N GLU A 324 37.62 38.34 -17.21
CA GLU A 324 38.01 37.35 -16.19
C GLU A 324 36.86 36.98 -15.23
N ASP A 325 35.77 37.75 -15.17
CA ASP A 325 34.68 37.60 -14.18
C ASP A 325 33.45 36.82 -14.66
N SER A 326 33.40 36.37 -15.93
CA SER A 326 32.25 35.61 -16.45
C SER A 326 32.68 34.46 -17.37
N GLY A 327 32.88 33.28 -16.79
CA GLY A 327 33.17 32.06 -17.54
C GLY A 327 32.96 30.77 -16.75
N TRP A 328 32.61 29.68 -17.42
CA TRP A 328 32.50 28.34 -16.82
C TRP A 328 33.81 27.87 -16.14
N LYS A 329 34.93 28.52 -16.47
CA LYS A 329 36.23 28.31 -15.82
C LYS A 329 36.27 28.86 -14.37
N LEU A 330 35.52 29.92 -14.07
CA LEU A 330 35.29 30.38 -12.70
C LEU A 330 34.28 29.50 -11.95
N VAL A 331 33.37 28.87 -12.70
CA VAL A 331 32.40 27.91 -12.14
C VAL A 331 33.11 26.72 -11.51
N HIS A 332 34.31 26.32 -11.95
CA HIS A 332 35.13 25.34 -11.22
C HIS A 332 35.41 25.78 -9.77
N GLY A 333 35.63 27.08 -9.51
CA GLY A 333 35.79 27.64 -8.17
C GLY A 333 34.46 27.75 -7.39
N ASP A 334 33.35 28.00 -8.08
CA ASP A 334 32.01 28.11 -7.48
C ASP A 334 31.28 26.76 -7.30
N VAL A 335 31.66 25.70 -8.01
CA VAL A 335 31.07 24.35 -7.91
C VAL A 335 31.27 23.75 -6.53
N PHE A 336 32.35 24.14 -5.84
CA PHE A 336 32.64 23.72 -4.48
C PHE A 336 32.12 24.71 -3.42
N ARG A 337 31.38 25.75 -3.82
CA ARG A 337 30.81 26.69 -2.87
C ARG A 337 29.82 25.97 -1.97
N THR A 338 30.01 26.13 -0.67
CA THR A 338 29.09 25.59 0.32
C THR A 338 27.72 26.25 0.14
N PRO A 339 26.64 25.47 -0.01
CA PRO A 339 25.30 26.03 -0.17
C PRO A 339 24.88 26.80 1.09
N ASN A 340 23.93 27.73 0.96
CA ASN A 340 23.44 28.55 2.10
C ASN A 340 22.87 27.70 3.25
N HIS A 341 22.30 26.54 2.95
CA HIS A 341 21.72 25.60 3.92
C HIS A 341 22.29 24.18 3.74
N PRO A 342 23.58 23.95 4.06
CA PRO A 342 24.24 22.67 3.81
C PRO A 342 23.69 21.56 4.70
N LEU A 343 23.23 21.91 5.90
CA LEU A 343 22.60 20.97 6.83
C LEU A 343 21.29 20.42 6.24
N LEU A 344 20.34 21.28 5.89
CA LEU A 344 19.04 20.87 5.36
C LEU A 344 19.19 20.03 4.08
N LEU A 345 20.06 20.45 3.15
CA LEU A 345 20.33 19.69 1.95
C LEU A 345 20.86 18.29 2.26
N SER A 346 21.82 18.18 3.18
CA SER A 346 22.39 16.88 3.59
C SER A 346 21.35 15.98 4.25
N LEU A 347 20.44 16.55 5.04
CA LEU A 347 19.32 15.80 5.65
C LEU A 347 18.39 15.21 4.58
N LEU A 348 18.02 16.02 3.58
CA LEU A 348 17.13 15.59 2.49
C LEU A 348 17.81 14.56 1.59
N VAL A 349 19.09 14.75 1.25
CA VAL A 349 19.86 13.80 0.45
C VAL A 349 20.02 12.46 1.18
N GLY A 350 20.28 12.47 2.49
CA GLY A 350 20.33 11.24 3.30
C GLY A 350 19.00 10.50 3.34
N ASN A 351 17.90 11.20 3.64
CA ASN A 351 16.56 10.60 3.65
C ASN A 351 16.16 10.10 2.24
N GLY A 352 16.51 10.84 1.18
CA GLY A 352 16.30 10.43 -0.21
C GLY A 352 17.07 9.15 -0.56
N ALA A 353 18.34 9.05 -0.15
CA ALA A 353 19.14 7.84 -0.35
C ALA A 353 18.56 6.62 0.39
N GLN A 354 18.09 6.82 1.64
CA GLN A 354 17.41 5.76 2.40
C GLN A 354 16.15 5.27 1.68
N LEU A 355 15.29 6.19 1.21
CA LEU A 355 14.08 5.84 0.44
C LEU A 355 14.41 5.16 -0.88
N PHE A 356 15.44 5.62 -1.59
CA PHE A 356 15.87 5.04 -2.85
C PHE A 356 16.32 3.58 -2.68
N VAL A 357 17.18 3.31 -1.69
CA VAL A 357 17.65 1.94 -1.40
C VAL A 357 16.50 1.06 -0.89
N MET A 358 15.61 1.60 -0.05
CA MET A 358 14.43 0.88 0.43
C MET A 358 13.52 0.45 -0.71
N THR A 359 13.22 1.37 -1.64
CA THR A 359 12.41 1.08 -2.83
C THR A 359 13.10 0.04 -3.71
N GLY A 360 14.41 0.17 -3.95
CA GLY A 360 15.19 -0.81 -4.71
C GLY A 360 15.10 -2.23 -4.11
N ILE A 361 15.31 -2.39 -2.80
CA ILE A 361 15.22 -3.68 -2.12
C ILE A 361 13.78 -4.22 -2.15
N THR A 362 12.79 -3.35 -1.96
CA THR A 362 11.37 -3.74 -2.03
C THR A 362 11.00 -4.26 -3.42
N VAL A 363 11.48 -3.60 -4.48
CA VAL A 363 11.29 -4.05 -5.87
C VAL A 363 11.96 -5.40 -6.10
N VAL A 364 13.17 -5.62 -5.59
CA VAL A 364 13.85 -6.93 -5.68
C VAL A 364 13.02 -8.04 -5.01
N PHE A 365 12.49 -7.80 -3.80
CA PHE A 365 11.60 -8.76 -3.13
C PHE A 365 10.28 -8.98 -3.88
N ALA A 366 9.74 -7.95 -4.52
CA ALA A 366 8.56 -8.09 -5.38
C ALA A 366 8.86 -8.95 -6.61
N LEU A 367 10.02 -8.74 -7.28
CA LEU A 367 10.44 -9.51 -8.45
C LEU A 367 10.68 -11.00 -8.15
N PHE A 368 11.16 -11.32 -6.94
CA PHE A 368 11.26 -12.72 -6.48
C PHE A 368 9.91 -13.33 -6.05
N GLY A 369 8.81 -12.59 -6.12
CA GLY A 369 7.48 -13.07 -5.73
C GLY A 369 7.29 -13.24 -4.22
N LEU A 370 8.19 -12.68 -3.39
CA LEU A 370 8.09 -12.79 -1.93
C LEU A 370 6.99 -11.89 -1.35
N LEU A 371 6.59 -10.84 -2.09
CA LEU A 371 5.52 -9.91 -1.73
C LEU A 371 4.20 -10.27 -2.45
N SER A 372 3.71 -11.48 -2.24
CA SER A 372 2.45 -11.92 -2.85
C SER A 372 1.25 -11.14 -2.28
N PRO A 373 0.30 -10.66 -3.12
CA PRO A 373 -0.97 -10.06 -2.67
C PRO A 373 -1.80 -10.97 -1.75
N SER A 374 -1.51 -12.28 -1.77
CA SER A 374 -2.15 -13.28 -0.91
C SER A 374 -1.97 -13.05 0.58
N ASN A 375 -0.88 -12.37 1.00
CA ASN A 375 -0.61 -12.05 2.39
C ASN A 375 -0.90 -10.56 2.68
N ARG A 376 -2.14 -10.28 3.11
CA ARG A 376 -2.61 -8.91 3.36
C ARG A 376 -1.77 -8.19 4.41
N GLY A 377 -1.39 -6.95 4.11
CA GLY A 377 -0.56 -6.11 4.98
C GLY A 377 0.93 -6.51 5.06
N PHE A 378 1.35 -7.60 4.40
CA PHE A 378 2.76 -8.01 4.39
C PHE A 378 3.64 -6.97 3.72
N LEU A 379 3.23 -6.45 2.57
CA LEU A 379 3.95 -5.39 1.85
C LEU A 379 4.19 -4.16 2.75
N GLY A 380 3.15 -3.68 3.44
CA GLY A 380 3.28 -2.53 4.36
C GLY A 380 4.22 -2.83 5.52
N THR A 381 4.12 -4.03 6.10
CA THR A 381 4.99 -4.47 7.19
C THR A 381 6.45 -4.53 6.74
N VAL A 382 6.72 -5.10 5.56
CA VAL A 382 8.07 -5.19 4.98
C VAL A 382 8.64 -3.81 4.68
N ILE A 383 7.85 -2.90 4.09
CA ILE A 383 8.29 -1.53 3.82
C ILE A 383 8.66 -0.80 5.11
N LEU A 384 7.86 -0.92 6.18
CA LEU A 384 8.16 -0.30 7.47
C LEU A 384 9.44 -0.86 8.12
N ILE A 385 9.62 -2.18 8.06
CA ILE A 385 10.83 -2.84 8.56
C ILE A 385 12.05 -2.42 7.74
N LEU A 386 11.97 -2.43 6.41
CA LEU A 386 13.08 -2.01 5.54
C LEU A 386 13.41 -0.53 5.76
N TYR A 387 12.41 0.33 5.88
CA TYR A 387 12.61 1.74 6.17
C TYR A 387 13.39 1.94 7.48
N THR A 388 13.00 1.24 8.55
CA THR A 388 13.64 1.36 9.87
C THR A 388 15.06 0.78 9.89
N LEU A 389 15.31 -0.33 9.20
CA LEU A 389 16.64 -0.96 9.08
C LEU A 389 17.60 -0.19 8.16
N LEU A 390 17.09 0.55 7.18
CA LEU A 390 17.91 1.35 6.27
C LEU A 390 18.22 2.75 6.79
N GLY A 391 17.83 3.07 8.03
CA GLY A 391 18.19 4.32 8.71
C GLY A 391 19.71 4.57 8.73
N PHE A 392 20.50 3.48 8.77
CA PHE A 392 21.96 3.54 8.67
C PHE A 392 22.44 4.18 7.36
N VAL A 393 21.85 3.82 6.22
CA VAL A 393 22.22 4.36 4.90
C VAL A 393 21.92 5.86 4.86
N GLY A 394 20.74 6.26 5.35
CA GLY A 394 20.36 7.67 5.39
C GLY A 394 21.29 8.50 6.28
N GLY A 395 21.64 7.97 7.46
CA GLY A 395 22.61 8.58 8.36
C GLY A 395 24.00 8.73 7.73
N TYR A 396 24.49 7.67 7.07
CA TYR A 396 25.80 7.65 6.42
C TYR A 396 25.90 8.66 5.28
N VAL A 397 24.93 8.66 4.36
CA VAL A 397 24.93 9.56 3.21
C VAL A 397 24.80 11.02 3.66
N ALA A 398 23.90 11.32 4.62
CA ALA A 398 23.78 12.67 5.18
C ALA A 398 25.10 13.16 5.78
N ALA A 399 25.81 12.32 6.55
CA ALA A 399 27.11 12.64 7.13
C ALA A 399 28.19 12.92 6.09
N ARG A 400 28.24 12.12 5.02
CA ARG A 400 29.22 12.31 3.93
C ARG A 400 28.96 13.62 3.20
N THR A 401 27.72 13.88 2.80
CA THR A 401 27.35 15.12 2.12
C THR A 401 27.61 16.34 2.99
N TYR A 402 27.26 16.30 4.28
CA TYR A 402 27.47 17.43 5.19
C TYR A 402 28.96 17.72 5.43
N LYS A 403 29.78 16.68 5.56
CA LYS A 403 31.22 16.81 5.71
C LYS A 403 31.90 17.32 4.43
N SER A 404 31.42 16.93 3.26
CA SER A 404 31.90 17.47 1.97
C SER A 404 31.68 18.98 1.82
N PHE A 405 30.65 19.53 2.47
CA PHE A 405 30.40 20.97 2.51
C PHE A 405 31.07 21.68 3.70
N GLY A 406 32.01 21.04 4.40
CA GLY A 406 32.73 21.67 5.53
C GLY A 406 31.84 21.99 6.74
N GLY A 407 30.74 21.25 6.94
CA GLY A 407 29.82 21.52 8.02
C GLY A 407 30.33 21.09 9.41
N ASP A 408 30.41 22.05 10.36
CA ASP A 408 30.92 21.80 11.72
C ASP A 408 29.86 21.27 12.71
N SER A 409 28.57 21.51 12.45
CA SER A 409 27.49 21.22 13.42
C SER A 409 27.02 19.75 13.41
N TRP A 410 27.97 18.82 13.51
CA TRP A 410 27.75 17.38 13.39
C TRP A 410 26.69 16.82 14.36
N LYS A 411 26.57 17.38 15.57
CA LYS A 411 25.54 16.97 16.55
C LYS A 411 24.13 17.23 16.04
N ARG A 412 23.91 18.39 15.41
CA ARG A 412 22.60 18.76 14.84
C ARG A 412 22.25 17.85 13.66
N LEU A 413 23.23 17.52 12.82
CA LEU A 413 23.05 16.58 11.73
C LEU A 413 22.58 15.21 12.24
N ILE A 414 23.34 14.61 13.16
CA ILE A 414 23.05 13.27 13.71
C ILE A 414 21.64 13.17 14.29
N ILE A 415 21.18 14.21 14.99
CA ILE A 415 19.84 14.24 15.60
C ILE A 415 18.76 14.49 14.55
N LEU A 416 18.97 15.43 13.64
CA LEU A 416 17.93 15.85 12.68
C LEU A 416 17.75 14.86 11.53
N THR A 417 18.76 14.06 11.15
CA THR A 417 18.65 13.10 10.04
C THR A 417 17.52 12.10 10.21
N PRO A 418 17.42 11.36 11.33
CA PRO A 418 16.31 10.44 11.54
C PRO A 418 15.04 11.11 12.06
N VAL A 419 15.08 12.38 12.48
CA VAL A 419 13.95 13.04 13.14
C VAL A 419 13.12 13.91 12.19
N LEU A 420 13.75 14.74 11.36
CA LEU A 420 13.08 15.83 10.65
C LEU A 420 11.98 15.35 9.69
N VAL A 421 12.34 14.51 8.72
CA VAL A 421 11.40 14.06 7.68
C VAL A 421 10.32 13.15 8.28
N PRO A 422 10.65 12.16 9.13
CA PRO A 422 9.61 11.32 9.74
C PRO A 422 8.69 12.07 10.69
N ALA A 423 9.19 13.08 11.42
CA ALA A 423 8.35 13.91 12.27
C ALA A 423 7.32 14.71 11.46
N ILE A 424 7.71 15.28 10.31
CA ILE A 424 6.77 15.97 9.41
C ILE A 424 5.74 14.97 8.87
N ALA A 425 6.17 13.81 8.37
CA ALA A 425 5.27 12.79 7.85
C ALA A 425 4.29 12.28 8.90
N PHE A 426 4.78 11.97 10.11
CA PHE A 426 3.95 11.51 11.23
C PHE A 426 2.99 12.60 11.72
N SER A 427 3.42 13.87 11.76
CA SER A 427 2.55 14.98 12.17
C SER A 427 1.39 15.16 11.18
N THR A 428 1.68 15.15 9.88
CA THR A 428 0.66 15.22 8.83
C THR A 428 -0.29 14.02 8.92
N PHE A 429 0.25 12.81 9.05
CA PHE A 429 -0.54 11.59 9.22
C PHE A 429 -1.43 11.65 10.47
N PHE A 430 -0.90 12.08 11.61
CA PHE A 430 -1.64 12.22 12.86
C PHE A 430 -2.79 13.23 12.73
N LEU A 431 -2.54 14.40 12.12
CA LEU A 431 -3.57 15.41 11.88
C LEU A 431 -4.69 14.87 10.97
N LEU A 432 -4.35 14.18 9.89
CA LEU A 432 -5.33 13.54 9.02
C LEU A 432 -6.13 12.48 9.79
N ASN A 433 -5.45 11.67 10.62
CA ASN A 433 -6.10 10.63 11.42
C ASN A 433 -7.07 11.21 12.46
N LEU A 434 -6.80 12.40 13.02
CA LEU A 434 -7.74 13.10 13.91
C LEU A 434 -9.05 13.44 13.18
N PHE A 435 -9.00 13.89 11.93
CA PHE A 435 -10.22 14.14 11.14
C PHE A 435 -11.02 12.86 10.86
N VAL A 436 -10.33 11.76 10.55
CA VAL A 436 -10.97 10.46 10.29
C VAL A 436 -11.62 9.92 11.58
N TRP A 437 -10.97 10.07 12.74
CA TRP A 437 -11.55 9.74 14.05
C TRP A 437 -12.74 10.62 14.40
N ALA A 438 -12.66 11.93 14.19
CA ALA A 438 -13.75 12.85 14.49
C ALA A 438 -15.04 12.48 13.72
N LYS A 439 -14.88 11.89 12.53
CA LYS A 439 -16.00 11.42 11.70
C LYS A 439 -16.46 9.98 12.03
N GLY A 440 -15.78 9.28 12.93
CA GLY A 440 -16.12 7.90 13.32
C GLY A 440 -15.83 6.86 12.22
N SER A 441 -14.88 7.14 11.33
CA SER A 441 -14.52 6.25 10.22
C SER A 441 -13.61 5.10 10.69
N SER A 442 -13.88 3.87 10.23
CA SER A 442 -13.12 2.67 10.62
C SER A 442 -11.71 2.62 10.05
N GLY A 443 -11.46 3.35 8.96
CA GLY A 443 -10.14 3.52 8.35
C GLY A 443 -9.15 4.33 9.20
N ALA A 444 -9.59 4.88 10.34
CA ALA A 444 -8.65 5.52 11.26
C ALA A 444 -7.74 4.49 11.92
N VAL A 445 -6.45 4.80 11.99
CA VAL A 445 -5.46 3.95 12.64
C VAL A 445 -5.57 4.11 14.16
N PRO A 446 -5.58 3.01 14.96
CA PRO A 446 -5.75 3.09 16.40
C PRO A 446 -4.56 3.77 17.07
N PHE A 447 -4.81 4.44 18.20
CA PHE A 447 -3.77 5.17 18.93
C PHE A 447 -2.58 4.27 19.30
N THR A 448 -2.87 3.04 19.73
CA THR A 448 -1.88 2.04 20.10
C THR A 448 -0.91 1.73 18.95
N THR A 449 -1.41 1.63 17.72
CA THR A 449 -0.59 1.34 16.54
C THR A 449 0.30 2.52 16.15
N MET A 450 -0.21 3.74 16.33
CA MET A 450 0.60 4.95 16.14
C MET A 450 1.73 5.01 17.18
N LEU A 451 1.42 4.75 18.46
CA LEU A 451 2.42 4.70 19.52
C LEU A 451 3.48 3.63 19.24
N LEU A 452 3.07 2.43 18.81
CA LEU A 452 3.98 1.35 18.43
C LEU A 452 4.91 1.75 17.28
N THR A 453 4.37 2.41 16.25
CA THR A 453 5.17 2.92 15.11
C THR A 453 6.23 3.93 15.58
N VAL A 454 5.86 4.84 16.49
CA VAL A 454 6.79 5.79 17.09
C VAL A 454 7.87 5.08 17.90
N ILE A 455 7.52 4.07 18.69
CA ILE A 455 8.49 3.27 19.45
C ILE A 455 9.48 2.58 18.52
N ILE A 456 9.00 1.92 17.46
CA ILE A 456 9.86 1.26 16.46
C ILE A 456 10.83 2.27 15.82
N TRP A 457 10.34 3.47 15.49
CA TRP A 457 11.16 4.56 14.95
C TRP A 457 12.28 5.00 15.90
N PHE A 458 11.96 5.29 17.17
CA PHE A 458 12.96 5.75 18.15
C PHE A 458 13.91 4.65 18.64
N VAL A 459 13.45 3.40 18.75
CA VAL A 459 14.25 2.29 19.28
C VAL A 459 15.20 1.71 18.23
N ILE A 460 14.79 1.68 16.95
CA ILE A 460 15.56 1.02 15.89
C ILE A 460 16.16 2.03 14.93
N SER A 461 15.33 2.85 14.29
CA SER A 461 15.78 3.71 13.19
C SER A 461 16.72 4.83 13.66
N VAL A 462 16.41 5.48 14.78
CA VAL A 462 17.26 6.55 15.34
C VAL A 462 18.67 6.04 15.67
N PRO A 463 18.88 4.98 16.48
CA PRO A 463 20.22 4.45 16.75
C PRO A 463 20.98 4.01 15.50
N LEU A 464 20.31 3.38 14.53
CA LEU A 464 20.94 2.97 13.27
C LEU A 464 21.40 4.17 12.45
N SER A 465 20.58 5.22 12.36
CA SER A 465 20.94 6.45 11.66
C SER A 465 22.11 7.15 12.35
N VAL A 466 22.11 7.24 13.68
CA VAL A 466 23.23 7.76 14.46
C VAL A 466 24.51 6.97 14.18
N ALA A 467 24.45 5.64 14.16
CA ALA A 467 25.59 4.79 13.83
C ALA A 467 26.12 5.05 12.41
N GLY A 468 25.22 5.15 11.42
CA GLY A 468 25.57 5.48 10.04
C GLY A 468 26.23 6.84 9.92
N SER A 469 25.66 7.87 10.56
CA SER A 469 26.23 9.21 10.55
C SER A 469 27.59 9.27 11.25
N TRP A 470 27.77 8.54 12.37
CA TRP A 470 29.04 8.50 13.08
C TRP A 470 30.16 7.89 12.23
N ILE A 471 29.87 6.81 11.51
CA ILE A 471 30.82 6.20 10.56
C ILE A 471 31.12 7.18 9.41
N GLY A 472 30.08 7.77 8.80
CA GLY A 472 30.23 8.71 7.69
C GLY A 472 31.09 9.94 8.04
N LEU A 473 30.96 10.45 9.27
CA LEU A 473 31.76 11.57 9.78
C LEU A 473 33.22 11.19 10.08
N LYS A 474 33.50 9.95 10.47
CA LYS A 474 34.87 9.49 10.76
C LYS A 474 35.70 9.29 9.50
N LEU A 475 35.09 8.83 8.41
CA LEU A 475 35.80 8.59 7.16
C LEU A 475 36.32 9.91 6.56
N PRO A 476 37.57 9.96 6.07
CA PRO A 476 38.09 11.13 5.37
C PRO A 476 37.25 11.38 4.12
N VAL A 477 36.88 12.64 3.88
CA VAL A 477 36.26 13.02 2.62
C VAL A 477 37.40 13.32 1.67
N SER A 478 37.51 12.55 0.59
CA SER A 478 38.33 12.91 -0.56
C SER A 478 37.62 14.07 -1.25
N ILE A 479 37.89 15.29 -0.77
CA ILE A 479 37.67 16.47 -1.59
C ILE A 479 38.66 16.29 -2.74
N PRO A 480 38.22 16.23 -4.02
CA PRO A 480 39.16 16.24 -5.12
C PRO A 480 39.98 17.53 -5.00
N ALA A 481 41.22 17.41 -4.56
CA ALA A 481 42.18 18.50 -4.56
C ALA A 481 42.58 18.71 -6.02
N PHE A 482 42.19 19.86 -6.57
CA PHE A 482 42.67 20.36 -7.86
C PHE A 482 43.39 21.68 -7.64
#